data_AF-A0A7V5T506-F1
#
_entry.id   AF-A0A7V5T506-F1
#
_cell.length_a   1.000
_cell.length_b   1.000
_cell.length_c   1.000
_cell.angle_alpha   90.00
_cell.angle_beta   90.00
_cell.angle_gamma   90.00
#
_symmetry.space_group_name_H-M   'P 1'
#
loop_
_entity.id
_entity.type
_entity.pdbx_description
1 polymer ?
#
loop_
_entity_poly.entity_id
_entity_poly.type
_entity_poly.pdbx_seq_one_letter_code
_entity_poly.pdbx_strand_id
1 'polypeptide(L)'
;MPITSSASLQALADAQALQARVDQLFAAWDRPDSPGCALGVIRDGRLIYARGYGMANLEHAIPITPQTVFDIGSTSKQFTA
;
A
#
# COMPACT_ATOMS: atom_id res chain seq x y z
N MET A 1 -33.82 1.25 -16.81
CA MET A 1 -32.42 0.77 -16.99
C MET A 1 -31.81 1.63 -18.11
N PRO A 2 -30.55 2.12 -18.10
CA PRO A 2 -29.41 1.95 -17.17
C PRO A 2 -28.74 3.29 -16.73
N ILE A 3 -28.23 3.44 -15.49
CA ILE A 3 -27.34 4.58 -15.13
C ILE A 3 -26.15 4.24 -14.22
N THR A 4 -25.90 2.98 -13.88
CA THR A 4 -24.84 2.62 -12.92
C THR A 4 -23.42 2.50 -13.50
N SER A 5 -23.16 2.83 -14.77
CA SER A 5 -21.85 2.55 -15.39
C SER A 5 -20.79 3.65 -15.20
N SER A 6 -21.14 4.94 -15.08
CA SER A 6 -20.14 6.03 -15.03
C SER A 6 -19.52 6.22 -13.64
N ALA A 7 -20.27 5.94 -12.56
CA ALA A 7 -19.76 6.10 -11.19
C ALA A 7 -18.63 5.10 -10.87
N SER A 8 -18.74 3.87 -11.38
CA SER A 8 -17.71 2.84 -11.20
C SER A 8 -16.43 3.16 -11.98
N LEU A 9 -16.55 3.78 -13.17
CA LEU A 9 -15.39 4.18 -13.97
C LEU A 9 -14.61 5.32 -13.31
N GLN A 10 -15.31 6.30 -12.71
CA GLN A 10 -14.65 7.41 -12.01
C GLN A 10 -13.89 6.92 -10.77
N ALA A 11 -14.49 6.04 -9.97
CA ALA A 11 -13.85 5.48 -8.79
C ALA A 11 -12.58 4.68 -9.12
N LEU A 12 -12.58 3.95 -10.25
CA LEU A 12 -11.39 3.25 -10.75
C LEU A 12 -10.29 4.24 -11.17
N ALA A 13 -10.65 5.30 -11.91
CA ALA A 13 -9.71 6.34 -12.32
C ALA A 13 -9.08 7.06 -11.11
N ASP A 14 -9.87 7.37 -10.09
CA ASP A 14 -9.39 8.01 -8.86
C ASP A 14 -8.44 7.10 -8.08
N ALA A 15 -8.75 5.80 -7.99
CA ALA A 15 -7.88 4.81 -7.37
C ALA A 15 -6.56 4.64 -8.13
N GLN A 16 -6.60 4.63 -9.47
CA GLN A 16 -5.41 4.59 -10.33
C GLN A 16 -4.55 5.86 -10.16
N ALA A 17 -5.18 7.04 -10.09
CA ALA A 17 -4.48 8.29 -9.85
C ALA A 17 -3.83 8.33 -8.46
N LEU A 18 -4.53 7.81 -7.44
CA LEU A 18 -3.96 7.65 -6.09
C LEU A 18 -2.76 6.71 -6.13
N GLN A 19 -2.91 5.52 -6.73
CA GLN A 19 -1.83 4.55 -6.86
C GLN A 19 -0.61 5.16 -7.56
N ALA A 20 -0.79 5.81 -8.71
CA ALA A 20 0.31 6.41 -9.45
C ALA A 20 1.07 7.48 -8.63
N ARG A 21 0.34 8.30 -7.88
CA ARG A 21 0.95 9.33 -7.01
C ARG A 21 1.74 8.70 -5.87
N VAL A 22 1.21 7.65 -5.26
CA VAL A 22 1.90 6.95 -4.16
C VAL A 22 3.11 6.19 -4.70
N ASP A 23 2.96 5.46 -5.80
CA ASP A 23 4.06 4.76 -6.47
C ASP A 23 5.21 5.72 -6.80
N GLN A 24 4.90 6.93 -7.29
CA GLN A 24 5.91 7.94 -7.58
C GLN A 24 6.68 8.39 -6.33
N LEU A 25 6.03 8.45 -5.17
CA LEU A 25 6.70 8.80 -3.90
C LEU A 25 7.63 7.70 -3.41
N PHE A 26 7.25 6.43 -3.60
CA PHE A 26 8.00 5.28 -3.13
C PHE A 26 8.92 4.65 -4.18
N ALA A 27 8.95 5.17 -5.41
CA ALA A 27 9.77 4.68 -6.52
C ALA A 27 11.27 4.58 -6.16
N ALA A 28 11.75 5.45 -5.27
CA ALA A 28 13.13 5.39 -4.80
C ALA A 28 13.42 4.12 -3.98
N TRP A 29 12.45 3.50 -3.32
CA TRP A 29 12.62 2.29 -2.51
C TRP A 29 12.06 1.02 -3.17
N ASP A 30 11.28 1.16 -4.25
CA ASP A 30 10.70 0.03 -4.98
C ASP A 30 11.73 -0.60 -5.95
N ARG A 31 12.83 -1.10 -5.39
CA ARG A 31 13.96 -1.67 -6.12
C ARG A 31 14.50 -2.93 -5.43
N PRO A 32 15.07 -3.88 -6.18
CA PRO A 32 15.45 -5.18 -5.65
C PRO A 32 16.65 -5.16 -4.69
N ASP A 33 17.43 -4.09 -4.70
CA ASP A 33 18.57 -3.85 -3.81
C ASP A 33 18.21 -2.98 -2.60
N SER A 34 16.94 -2.59 -2.46
CA SER A 34 16.49 -1.66 -1.42
C SER A 34 15.59 -2.34 -0.40
N PRO A 35 15.80 -2.10 0.90
CA PRO A 35 14.73 -2.32 1.86
C PRO A 35 13.57 -1.37 1.54
N GLY A 36 12.39 -1.67 2.07
CA GLY A 36 11.23 -0.82 1.84
C GLY A 36 10.17 -0.91 2.92
N CYS A 37 8.92 -0.68 2.52
CA CYS A 37 7.79 -0.57 3.44
C CYS A 37 6.50 -1.10 2.83
N ALA A 38 5.56 -1.46 3.70
CA ALA A 38 4.17 -1.67 3.33
C ALA A 38 3.35 -0.42 3.65
N LEU A 39 2.49 0.00 2.73
CA LEU A 39 1.61 1.15 2.88
C LEU A 39 0.15 0.72 2.70
N GLY A 40 -0.70 1.12 3.65
CA GLY A 40 -2.15 1.02 3.54
C GLY A 40 -2.81 2.39 3.75
N VAL A 41 -3.87 2.69 2.99
CA VAL A 41 -4.69 3.90 3.18
C VAL A 41 -6.13 3.49 3.42
N ILE A 42 -6.68 3.94 4.56
CA ILE A 42 -8.07 3.72 4.94
C ILE A 42 -8.81 5.05 4.87
N ARG A 43 -9.95 5.07 4.19
CA ARG A 43 -10.89 6.21 4.14
C ARG A 43 -12.30 5.68 4.36
N ASP A 44 -13.06 6.35 5.22
CA ASP A 44 -14.45 5.97 5.56
C ASP A 44 -14.59 4.49 5.98
N GLY A 45 -13.63 3.99 6.77
CA GLY A 45 -13.57 2.61 7.24
C GLY A 45 -13.23 1.57 6.17
N ARG A 46 -12.89 2.00 4.94
CA ARG A 46 -12.53 1.11 3.83
C ARG A 46 -11.06 1.26 3.46
N LEU A 47 -10.40 0.13 3.25
CA LEU A 47 -9.05 0.10 2.70
C LEU A 47 -9.13 0.43 1.21
N ILE A 48 -8.67 1.63 0.84
CA ILE A 48 -8.71 2.14 -0.55
C ILE A 48 -7.37 1.95 -1.27
N TYR A 49 -6.31 1.65 -0.53
CA TYR A 49 -4.98 1.39 -1.06
C TYR A 49 -4.22 0.45 -0.15
N ALA A 50 -3.50 -0.52 -0.72
CA ALA A 50 -2.58 -1.38 0.00
C ALA A 50 -1.49 -1.88 -0.95
N ARG A 51 -0.23 -1.58 -0.67
CA ARG A 51 0.91 -2.01 -1.49
C ARG A 51 2.19 -2.15 -0.66
N GLY A 52 3.05 -3.07 -1.07
CA GLY A 52 4.43 -3.17 -0.59
C GLY A 52 5.42 -2.60 -1.61
N TYR A 53 6.49 -2.00 -1.11
CA TYR A 53 7.60 -1.48 -1.91
C TYR A 53 8.91 -2.07 -1.42
N GLY A 54 9.80 -2.43 -2.34
CA GLY A 54 11.13 -2.96 -2.01
C GLY A 54 11.11 -4.37 -1.43
N MET A 55 12.18 -4.72 -0.71
CA MET A 55 12.42 -6.09 -0.23
C MET A 55 12.27 -6.23 1.29
N ALA A 56 11.61 -7.31 1.71
CA ALA A 56 11.50 -7.76 3.10
C ALA A 56 12.78 -8.48 3.53
N ASN A 57 13.42 -9.18 2.60
CA ASN A 57 14.73 -9.80 2.78
C ASN A 57 15.52 -9.67 1.47
N LEU A 58 16.66 -8.98 1.53
CA LEU A 58 17.52 -8.71 0.37
C LEU A 58 18.28 -9.96 -0.07
N GLU A 59 18.80 -10.74 0.87
CA GLU A 59 19.59 -11.95 0.59
C GLU A 59 18.76 -13.03 -0.11
N HIS A 60 17.49 -13.13 0.26
CA HIS A 60 16.55 -14.11 -0.29
C HIS A 60 15.64 -13.53 -1.38
N ALA A 61 15.83 -12.26 -1.76
CA ALA A 61 15.01 -11.52 -2.71
C ALA A 61 13.49 -11.64 -2.44
N ILE A 62 13.09 -11.54 -1.17
CA ILE A 62 11.69 -11.64 -0.76
C ILE A 62 11.07 -10.24 -0.83
N PRO A 63 10.08 -9.98 -1.70
CA PRO A 63 9.43 -8.68 -1.81
C PRO A 63 8.54 -8.39 -0.61
N ILE A 64 8.37 -7.10 -0.29
CA ILE A 64 7.36 -6.67 0.68
C ILE A 64 5.98 -6.78 0.03
N THR A 65 5.04 -7.34 0.78
CA THR A 65 3.61 -7.39 0.43
C THR A 65 2.81 -6.70 1.53
N PRO A 66 1.53 -6.34 1.29
CA PRO A 66 0.66 -5.85 2.36
C PRO A 66 0.43 -6.86 3.50
N GLN A 67 0.79 -8.13 3.31
CA GLN A 67 0.68 -9.21 4.29
C GLN A 67 2.01 -9.48 5.02
N THR A 68 3.10 -8.80 4.65
CA THR A 68 4.39 -8.95 5.34
C THR A 68 4.25 -8.52 6.79
N VAL A 69 4.72 -9.36 7.72
CA VAL A 69 4.71 -9.07 9.15
C VAL A 69 5.89 -8.16 9.50
N PHE A 70 5.61 -7.11 10.28
CA PHE A 70 6.62 -6.16 10.76
C PHE A 70 6.57 -6.05 12.29
N ASP A 71 7.73 -5.87 12.90
CA ASP A 71 7.82 -5.48 14.30
C ASP A 71 7.41 -4.01 14.46
N ILE A 72 6.24 -3.77 15.04
CA ILE A 72 5.64 -2.43 15.12
C ILE A 72 6.22 -1.55 16.25
N GLY A 73 7.12 -2.10 17.08
CA GLY A 73 7.81 -1.36 18.14
C GLY A 73 6.85 -0.61 19.07
N SER A 74 7.14 0.67 19.33
CA SER A 74 6.32 1.51 20.24
C SER A 74 4.86 1.69 19.83
N THR A 75 4.50 1.44 18.57
CA THR A 75 3.11 1.45 18.11
C THR A 75 2.27 0.36 18.79
N SER A 76 2.89 -0.71 19.30
CA SER A 76 2.21 -1.76 20.07
C SER A 76 1.50 -1.24 21.32
N LYS A 77 1.96 -0.11 21.89
CA LYS A 77 1.38 0.49 23.10
C LYS A 77 -0.10 0.85 22.94
N GLN A 78 -0.55 1.14 21.72
CA GLN A 78 -1.98 1.42 21.45
C GLN A 78 -2.88 0.21 21.70
N PHE A 79 -2.33 -1.00 21.69
CA PHE A 79 -3.07 -2.26 21.87
C PHE A 79 -2.96 -2.84 23.28
N THR A 80 -1.97 -2.39 24.06
CA THR A 80 -1.73 -2.87 25.43
C THR A 80 -2.14 -1.86 26.51
N ALA A 81 -2.62 -0.68 26.11
CA ALA A 81 -3.03 0.39 27.02
C ALA A 81 -4.17 -0.03 27.95
#